data_AF-A0AAC8TDF5-F1
#
_entry.id   AF-A0AAC8TDF5-F1
#
_cell.length_a   1.000
_cell.length_b   1.000
_cell.length_c   1.000
_cell.angle_alpha   90.00
_cell.angle_beta   90.00
_cell.angle_gamma   90.00
#
_symmetry.space_group_name_H-M   'P 1'
#
loop_
_entity.id
_entity.type
_entity.pdbx_description
1 polymer ?
#
loop_
_entity_poly.entity_id
_entity_poly.type
_entity_poly.pdbx_seq_one_letter_code
_entity_poly.pdbx_strand_id
1 'polypeptide(L)'
;MTTWAQVRTELDALERAEGASVPGAWTLPQVLLHCAQSIDCSLDGYPRLRPALFRATIGRIAKRKFLSQGFMSHGLDAAIPGAPVLEDTNLATALARLRQAIARFEAADASALKPHLAYGPCDKREYEALHAMHLADHLCAVQQTPATRAA
;
A
#
# COMPACT_ATOMS: atom_id res chain seq x y z
N MET A 1 8.91 7.22 -2.52
CA MET A 1 8.73 6.09 -3.45
C MET A 1 7.41 6.27 -4.17
N THR A 2 7.42 6.36 -5.50
CA THR A 2 6.28 6.73 -6.35
C THR A 2 6.13 5.84 -7.58
N THR A 3 6.96 4.81 -7.76
CA THR A 3 6.92 3.90 -8.92
C THR A 3 7.05 2.43 -8.49
N TRP A 4 6.60 1.50 -9.33
CA TRP A 4 6.77 0.07 -9.03
C TRP A 4 8.22 -0.40 -8.99
N ALA A 5 9.11 0.23 -9.76
CA ALA A 5 10.54 -0.07 -9.71
C ALA A 5 11.11 0.19 -8.31
N GLN A 6 10.79 1.35 -7.72
CA GLN A 6 11.22 1.69 -6.36
C GLN A 6 10.61 0.75 -5.32
N VAL A 7 9.33 0.39 -5.50
CA VAL A 7 8.65 -0.60 -4.65
C VAL A 7 9.39 -1.93 -4.67
N ARG A 8 9.72 -2.46 -5.85
CA ARG A 8 10.43 -3.74 -5.98
C ARG A 8 11.80 -3.70 -5.27
N THR A 9 12.58 -2.64 -5.47
CA THR A 9 13.86 -2.44 -4.76
C THR A 9 13.69 -2.47 -3.24
N GLU A 10 12.67 -1.80 -2.72
CA GLU A 10 12.41 -1.77 -1.28
C GLU A 10 11.98 -3.14 -0.76
N LEU A 11 11.12 -3.84 -1.50
CA LEU A 11 10.68 -5.17 -1.11
C LEU A 11 11.81 -6.21 -1.18
N ASP A 12 12.78 -6.05 -2.09
CA ASP A 12 13.98 -6.91 -2.16
C ASP A 12 14.97 -6.59 -1.03
N ALA A 13 15.00 -5.34 -0.55
CA ALA A 13 15.76 -4.97 0.65
C ALA A 13 15.12 -5.56 1.91
N LEU A 14 13.79 -5.49 2.02
CA LEU A 14 13.05 -6.05 3.15
C LEU A 14 13.16 -7.57 3.25
N GLU A 15 13.16 -8.29 2.11
CA GLU A 15 13.34 -9.74 2.07
C GLU A 15 14.69 -10.19 2.64
N ARG A 16 15.73 -9.35 2.51
CA ARG A 16 17.08 -9.61 3.02
C ARG A 16 17.29 -9.08 4.44
N ALA A 17 16.33 -8.33 4.99
CA ALA A 17 16.46 -7.71 6.29
C ALA A 17 16.18 -8.74 7.39
N GLU A 18 17.13 -8.92 8.30
CA GLU A 18 16.93 -9.75 9.49
C GLU A 18 16.26 -8.94 10.61
N GLY A 19 15.28 -9.54 11.28
CA GLY A 19 14.60 -8.93 12.43
C GLY A 19 13.78 -7.67 12.11
N ALA A 20 13.39 -7.46 10.85
CA ALA A 20 12.53 -6.35 10.46
C ALA A 20 11.15 -6.46 11.13
N SER A 21 10.72 -5.38 11.77
CA SER A 21 9.43 -5.29 12.45
C SER A 21 8.82 -3.90 12.28
N VAL A 22 7.56 -3.74 12.67
CA VAL A 22 6.87 -2.44 12.70
C VAL A 22 6.26 -2.24 14.08
N PRO A 23 6.20 -1.00 14.60
CA PRO A 23 5.44 -0.71 15.81
C PRO A 23 3.93 -0.72 15.53
N GLY A 24 3.14 -0.94 16.57
CA GLY A 24 1.68 -0.86 16.50
C GLY A 24 0.99 -2.22 16.55
N ALA A 25 -0.27 -2.25 16.11
CA ALA A 25 -1.14 -3.41 16.26
C ALA A 25 -0.95 -4.49 15.18
N TRP A 26 -0.27 -4.17 14.08
CA TRP A 26 -0.03 -5.09 12.98
C TRP A 26 1.41 -5.57 12.96
N THR A 27 1.60 -6.83 12.60
CA THR A 27 2.90 -7.37 12.24
C THR A 27 3.34 -6.85 10.86
N LEU A 28 4.64 -6.90 10.56
CA LEU A 28 5.15 -6.54 9.23
C LEU A 28 4.48 -7.34 8.09
N PRO A 29 4.28 -8.67 8.20
CA PRO A 29 3.48 -9.42 7.23
C PRO A 29 2.07 -8.85 7.03
N GLN A 30 1.36 -8.48 8.11
CA GLN A 30 0.03 -7.89 8.02
C GLN A 30 0.04 -6.53 7.32
N VAL A 31 1.06 -5.69 7.54
CA VAL A 31 1.24 -4.43 6.81
C VAL A 31 1.40 -4.67 5.30
N LEU A 32 2.18 -5.67 4.90
CA LEU A 32 2.35 -6.03 3.48
C LEU A 32 1.05 -6.58 2.87
N LEU A 33 0.31 -7.41 3.62
CA LEU A 33 -1.01 -7.90 3.22
C LEU A 33 -2.03 -6.76 3.07
N HIS A 34 -2.01 -5.76 3.96
CA HIS A 34 -2.84 -4.57 3.87
C HIS A 34 -2.54 -3.77 2.59
N CYS A 35 -1.26 -3.56 2.28
CA CYS A 35 -0.86 -2.90 1.04
C CYS A 35 -1.34 -3.68 -0.20
N ALA A 36 -1.21 -5.01 -0.19
CA ALA A 36 -1.69 -5.88 -1.26
C ALA A 36 -3.22 -5.79 -1.42
N GLN A 37 -3.96 -5.82 -0.31
CA GLN A 37 -5.41 -5.69 -0.28
C GLN A 37 -5.87 -4.34 -0.86
N SER A 38 -5.16 -3.25 -0.58
CA SER A 38 -5.45 -1.93 -1.17
C SER A 38 -5.29 -1.93 -2.69
N ILE A 39 -4.26 -2.60 -3.22
CA ILE A 39 -4.05 -2.76 -4.66
C ILE A 39 -5.16 -3.62 -5.28
N ASP A 40 -5.53 -4.74 -4.67
CA ASP A 40 -6.62 -5.56 -5.19
C ASP A 40 -7.96 -4.81 -5.19
N CYS A 41 -8.23 -3.99 -4.18
CA CYS A 41 -9.42 -3.15 -4.14
C CYS A 41 -9.47 -2.12 -5.28
N SER A 42 -8.34 -1.71 -5.87
CA SER A 42 -8.37 -0.83 -7.05
C SER A 42 -8.88 -1.57 -8.30
N LEU A 43 -8.88 -2.90 -8.31
CA LEU A 43 -9.32 -3.76 -9.41
C LEU A 43 -10.71 -4.35 -9.14
N ASP A 44 -10.92 -4.88 -7.92
CA ASP A 44 -12.13 -5.57 -7.52
C ASP A 44 -13.20 -4.60 -6.98
N GLY A 45 -12.75 -3.46 -6.46
CA GLY A 45 -13.58 -2.44 -5.83
C GLY A 45 -13.45 -2.44 -4.32
N TYR A 46 -13.38 -1.25 -3.73
CA TYR A 46 -13.36 -1.09 -2.28
C TYR A 46 -14.72 -1.43 -1.67
N PRO A 47 -14.78 -2.26 -0.61
CA PRO A 47 -16.05 -2.74 -0.03
C PRO A 47 -16.97 -1.63 0.48
N ARG A 48 -16.38 -0.56 1.04
CA ARG A 48 -17.11 0.63 1.47
C ARG A 48 -16.43 1.89 0.98
N LEU A 49 -17.18 2.70 0.25
CA LEU A 49 -16.74 3.99 -0.28
C LEU A 49 -17.16 5.12 0.66
N ARG A 50 -16.34 6.17 0.73
CA ARG A 50 -16.77 7.46 1.30
C ARG A 50 -17.89 8.05 0.44
N PRO A 51 -18.77 8.91 1.02
CA PRO A 51 -19.84 9.56 0.28
C PRO A 51 -19.36 10.21 -1.02
N ALA A 52 -20.19 10.21 -2.05
CA ALA A 52 -19.81 10.72 -3.39
C ALA A 52 -19.33 12.18 -3.33
N LEU A 53 -20.01 13.02 -2.55
CA LEU A 53 -19.62 14.43 -2.35
C LEU A 53 -18.22 14.56 -1.73
N PHE A 54 -17.88 13.71 -0.76
CA PHE A 54 -16.54 13.71 -0.15
C PHE A 54 -15.46 13.37 -1.19
N ARG A 55 -15.69 12.32 -1.99
CA ARG A 55 -14.75 11.89 -3.05
C ARG A 55 -14.59 12.96 -4.14
N ALA A 56 -15.66 13.67 -4.47
CA ALA A 56 -15.66 14.75 -5.45
C ALA A 56 -14.98 16.04 -4.97
N THR A 57 -14.83 16.23 -3.65
CA THR A 57 -14.30 17.45 -3.02
C THR A 57 -12.98 17.18 -2.27
N ILE A 58 -13.06 16.96 -0.96
CA ILE A 58 -11.92 16.76 -0.04
C ILE A 58 -11.01 15.63 -0.55
N GLY A 59 -11.60 14.51 -0.98
CA GLY A 59 -10.87 13.37 -1.52
C GLY A 59 -10.01 13.73 -2.73
N ARG A 60 -10.58 14.49 -3.68
CA ARG A 60 -9.86 14.95 -4.87
C ARG A 60 -8.73 15.92 -4.52
N ILE A 61 -8.93 16.80 -3.53
CA ILE A 61 -7.89 17.73 -3.05
C ILE A 61 -6.73 16.95 -2.41
N ALA A 62 -7.03 16.00 -1.53
CA ALA A 62 -6.03 15.15 -0.89
C ALA A 62 -5.22 14.35 -1.94
N LYS A 63 -5.90 13.72 -2.91
CA LYS A 63 -5.25 13.02 -4.03
C LYS A 63 -4.26 13.92 -4.75
N ARG A 64 -4.69 15.11 -5.16
CA ARG A 64 -3.85 16.08 -5.88
C ARG A 64 -2.63 16.50 -5.06
N LYS A 65 -2.81 16.75 -3.75
CA LYS A 65 -1.72 17.08 -2.85
C LYS A 65 -0.67 15.97 -2.82
N PHE A 66 -1.09 14.72 -2.56
CA PHE A 66 -0.17 13.58 -2.51
C PHE A 66 0.57 13.38 -3.83
N LEU A 67 -0.14 13.39 -4.95
CA LEU A 67 0.49 13.27 -6.27
C LEU A 67 1.48 14.40 -6.56
N SER A 68 1.19 15.64 -6.14
CA SER A 68 2.09 16.78 -6.37
C SER A 68 3.35 16.75 -5.50
N GLN A 69 3.25 16.26 -4.26
CA GLN A 69 4.37 16.28 -3.31
C GLN A 69 5.19 14.99 -3.33
N GLY A 70 4.70 13.91 -3.93
CA GLY A 70 5.42 12.64 -4.09
C GLY A 70 5.50 11.77 -2.82
N PHE A 71 4.73 12.10 -1.79
CA PHE A 71 4.55 11.26 -0.60
C PHE A 71 3.13 11.41 -0.05
N MET A 72 2.68 10.42 0.72
CA MET A 72 1.46 10.48 1.50
C MET A 72 1.76 10.21 2.98
N SER A 73 0.81 10.56 3.84
CA SER A 73 0.81 10.14 5.24
C SER A 73 -0.63 9.89 5.68
N HIS A 74 -0.88 8.73 6.27
CA HIS A 74 -2.17 8.36 6.84
C HIS A 74 -1.99 7.49 8.10
N GLY A 75 -3.10 7.08 8.71
CA GLY A 75 -3.07 6.27 9.92
C GLY A 75 -2.58 4.86 9.61
N LEU A 76 -1.44 4.46 10.17
CA LEU A 76 -0.79 3.18 9.84
C LEU A 76 -1.56 1.93 10.33
N ASP A 77 -2.58 2.12 11.17
CA ASP A 77 -3.50 1.12 11.69
C ASP A 77 -4.90 1.19 11.04
N ALA A 78 -5.08 2.05 10.02
CA ALA A 78 -6.37 2.26 9.38
C ALA A 78 -6.71 1.12 8.41
N ALA A 79 -7.43 0.11 8.89
CA ALA A 79 -7.96 -0.97 8.05
C ALA A 79 -8.87 -0.43 6.93
N ILE A 80 -8.88 -1.11 5.77
CA ILE A 80 -9.82 -0.80 4.68
C ILE A 80 -11.24 -1.15 5.15
N PRO A 81 -12.18 -0.17 5.21
CA PRO A 81 -13.49 -0.44 5.79
C PRO A 81 -14.26 -1.54 5.06
N GLY A 82 -14.46 -2.66 5.75
CA GLY A 82 -15.27 -3.78 5.24
C GLY A 82 -14.49 -4.78 4.39
N ALA A 83 -13.18 -4.61 4.28
CA ALA A 83 -12.32 -5.63 3.70
C ALA A 83 -12.09 -6.79 4.69
N PRO A 84 -11.70 -7.98 4.21
CA PRO A 84 -11.34 -9.10 5.08
C PRO A 84 -10.27 -8.74 6.10
N VAL A 85 -10.33 -9.40 7.26
CA VAL A 85 -9.32 -9.27 8.33
C VAL A 85 -7.97 -9.74 7.81
N LEU A 86 -6.89 -9.08 8.25
CA LEU A 86 -5.53 -9.44 7.89
C LEU A 86 -5.12 -10.72 8.63
N GLU A 87 -4.83 -11.77 7.88
CA GLU A 87 -4.40 -13.05 8.43
C GLU A 87 -2.95 -12.98 8.93
N ASP A 88 -2.64 -13.78 9.94
CA ASP A 88 -1.26 -13.99 10.37
C ASP A 88 -0.53 -14.89 9.37
N THR A 89 0.66 -14.47 8.94
CA THR A 89 1.49 -15.22 8.01
C THR A 89 2.97 -14.87 8.18
N ASN A 90 3.85 -15.58 7.48
CA ASN A 90 5.28 -15.28 7.48
C ASN A 90 5.63 -14.19 6.45
N LEU A 91 6.81 -13.58 6.61
CA LEU A 91 7.27 -12.48 5.76
C LEU A 91 7.36 -12.87 4.28
N ALA A 92 7.85 -14.06 3.95
CA ALA A 92 8.01 -14.52 2.58
C ALA A 92 6.65 -14.65 1.86
N THR A 93 5.64 -15.21 2.52
CA THR A 93 4.28 -15.32 1.99
C THR A 93 3.66 -13.94 1.74
N ALA A 94 3.82 -13.01 2.68
CA ALA A 94 3.28 -11.66 2.53
C ALA A 94 3.98 -10.85 1.42
N LEU A 95 5.30 -10.98 1.28
CA LEU A 95 6.08 -10.39 0.18
C LEU A 95 5.65 -10.93 -1.18
N ALA A 96 5.45 -12.24 -1.29
CA ALA A 96 4.94 -12.88 -2.51
C ALA A 96 3.54 -12.38 -2.85
N ARG A 97 2.65 -12.28 -1.85
CA ARG A 97 1.27 -11.79 -2.02
C ARG A 97 1.20 -10.34 -2.50
N LEU A 98 2.06 -9.47 -1.97
CA LEU A 98 2.17 -8.09 -2.42
C LEU A 98 2.71 -8.00 -3.86
N ARG A 99 3.75 -8.78 -4.20
CA ARG A 99 4.26 -8.86 -5.57
C ARG A 99 3.20 -9.33 -6.57
N GLN A 100 2.39 -10.31 -6.17
CA GLN A 100 1.26 -10.78 -6.98
C GLN A 100 0.23 -9.67 -7.22
N ALA A 101 -0.13 -8.89 -6.19
CA ALA A 101 -1.07 -7.78 -6.34
C ALA A 101 -0.53 -6.71 -7.31
N ILE A 102 0.75 -6.35 -7.19
CA ILE A 102 1.42 -5.41 -8.12
C ILE A 102 1.38 -5.94 -9.55
N ALA A 103 1.77 -7.21 -9.77
CA ALA A 103 1.76 -7.82 -11.10
C ALA A 103 0.35 -7.86 -11.71
N ARG A 104 -0.66 -8.17 -10.89
CA ARG A 104 -2.07 -8.16 -11.31
C ARG A 104 -2.52 -6.76 -11.73
N PHE A 105 -2.15 -5.73 -10.97
CA PHE A 105 -2.43 -4.34 -11.31
C PHE A 105 -1.72 -3.89 -12.61
N GLU A 106 -0.46 -4.25 -12.78
CA GLU A 106 0.32 -3.93 -13.99
C GLU A 106 -0.31 -4.56 -15.24
N ALA A 107 -0.78 -5.80 -15.14
CA ALA A 107 -1.43 -6.52 -16.23
C ALA A 107 -2.86 -6.04 -16.55
N ALA A 108 -3.55 -5.39 -15.61
CA ALA A 108 -4.93 -4.96 -15.80
C ALA A 108 -5.06 -3.79 -16.78
N ASP A 109 -6.14 -3.78 -17.56
CA ASP A 109 -6.47 -2.63 -18.40
C ASP A 109 -6.92 -1.42 -17.54
N ALA A 110 -6.61 -0.21 -17.97
CA ALA A 110 -6.99 1.00 -17.24
C ALA A 110 -8.52 1.15 -17.07
N SER A 111 -9.31 0.64 -18.02
CA SER A 111 -10.77 0.63 -17.95
C SER A 111 -11.35 -0.31 -16.87
N ALA A 112 -10.55 -1.27 -16.39
CA ALA A 112 -10.97 -2.19 -15.33
C ALA A 112 -10.92 -1.56 -13.93
N LEU A 113 -10.21 -0.43 -13.78
CA LEU A 113 -9.96 0.21 -12.49
C LEU A 113 -11.26 0.73 -11.85
N LYS A 114 -11.41 0.45 -10.56
CA LYS A 114 -12.54 0.91 -9.74
C LYS A 114 -12.20 2.22 -9.05
N PRO A 115 -13.21 3.02 -8.63
CA PRO A 115 -12.96 4.24 -7.86
C PRO A 115 -12.31 3.95 -6.50
N HIS A 116 -11.37 4.80 -6.09
CA HIS A 116 -10.73 4.73 -4.79
C HIS A 116 -11.72 5.05 -3.66
N LEU A 117 -11.56 4.40 -2.50
CA LEU A 117 -12.45 4.55 -1.34
C LEU A 117 -12.66 6.01 -0.91
N ALA A 118 -11.60 6.83 -0.99
CA ALA A 118 -11.60 8.23 -0.55
C ALA A 118 -11.40 9.22 -1.69
N TYR A 119 -10.72 8.85 -2.78
CA TYR A 119 -10.31 9.80 -3.82
C TYR A 119 -11.22 9.80 -5.05
N GLY A 120 -12.12 8.82 -5.15
CA GLY A 120 -12.96 8.64 -6.33
C GLY A 120 -12.16 8.10 -7.51
N PRO A 121 -12.51 8.46 -8.77
CA PRO A 121 -11.81 7.98 -9.95
C PRO A 121 -10.32 8.33 -9.92
N CYS A 122 -9.49 7.36 -10.26
CA CYS A 122 -8.07 7.51 -10.49
C CYS A 122 -7.70 6.81 -11.79
N ASP A 123 -6.82 7.42 -12.59
CA ASP A 123 -6.23 6.71 -13.72
C ASP A 123 -5.13 5.73 -13.26
N LYS A 124 -4.60 4.93 -14.20
CA LYS A 124 -3.60 3.90 -13.89
C LYS A 124 -2.29 4.47 -13.33
N ARG A 125 -1.85 5.65 -13.80
CA ARG A 125 -0.62 6.31 -13.32
C ARG A 125 -0.83 6.91 -11.94
N GLU A 126 -1.99 7.53 -11.71
CA GLU A 126 -2.36 8.03 -10.39
C GLU A 126 -2.41 6.89 -9.37
N TYR A 127 -3.04 5.76 -9.72
CA TYR A 127 -3.08 4.60 -8.83
C TYR A 127 -1.70 4.01 -8.53
N GLU A 128 -0.83 3.85 -9.53
CA GLU A 128 0.54 3.39 -9.31
C GLU A 128 1.26 4.29 -8.29
N ALA A 129 1.23 5.60 -8.51
CA ALA A 129 1.88 6.55 -7.62
C ALA A 129 1.28 6.51 -6.20
N LEU A 130 -0.06 6.44 -6.10
CA LEU A 130 -0.76 6.34 -4.81
C LEU A 130 -0.40 5.04 -4.07
N HIS A 131 -0.37 3.89 -4.75
CA HIS A 131 -0.01 2.63 -4.10
C HIS A 131 1.47 2.59 -3.69
N ALA A 132 2.37 3.13 -4.52
CA ALA A 132 3.79 3.23 -4.19
C ALA A 132 4.02 4.15 -2.98
N MET A 133 3.36 5.32 -2.94
CA MET A 133 3.41 6.23 -1.79
C MET A 133 2.77 5.61 -0.55
N HIS A 134 1.68 4.86 -0.69
CA HIS A 134 1.01 4.16 0.40
C HIS A 134 1.92 3.13 1.05
N LEU A 135 2.57 2.30 0.23
CA LEU A 135 3.57 1.36 0.74
C LEU A 135 4.74 2.08 1.41
N ALA A 136 5.21 3.20 0.84
CA ALA A 136 6.29 3.99 1.43
C ALA A 136 5.95 4.52 2.83
N ASP A 137 4.72 5.00 3.01
CA ASP A 137 4.24 5.50 4.30
C ASP A 137 4.20 4.38 5.34
N HIS A 138 3.74 3.18 4.96
CA HIS A 138 3.79 2.03 5.87
C HIS A 138 5.20 1.56 6.19
N LEU A 139 6.10 1.55 5.20
CA LEU A 139 7.47 1.07 5.39
C LEU A 139 8.35 2.08 6.14
N CYS A 140 7.95 3.35 6.24
CA CYS A 140 8.70 4.34 7.03
C CYS A 140 8.77 3.99 8.52
N ALA A 141 7.82 3.17 9.01
CA ALA A 141 7.77 2.71 10.38
C ALA A 141 8.56 1.41 10.61
N VAL A 142 9.15 0.81 9.56
CA VAL A 142 9.94 -0.42 9.70
C VAL A 142 11.19 -0.13 10.52
N GLN A 143 11.35 -0.93 11.56
CA GLN A 143 12.52 -0.95 12.42
C GLN A 143 13.33 -2.20 12.07
N GLN A 144 14.63 -2.02 11.89
CA GLN A 144 15.57 -3.12 11.71
C GLN A 144 16.42 -3.23 12.97
N THR A 145 16.62 -4.45 13.46
CA THR A 145 17.61 -4.67 14.52
C THR A 145 18.99 -4.39 13.92
N PRO A 146 19.81 -3.48 14.50
CA PRO A 146 21.15 -3.28 14.00
C PRO A 146 21.92 -4.60 14.11
N ALA A 147 22.54 -5.03 13.01
CA ALA A 147 23.42 -6.19 13.04
C ALA A 147 24.47 -5.98 14.14
N THR A 148 24.53 -6.91 15.10
CA THR A 148 25.57 -6.91 16.13
C THR A 148 26.91 -6.91 15.39
N ARG A 149 27.63 -5.78 15.39
CA ARG A 149 29.01 -5.75 14.93
C ARG A 149 29.81 -6.63 15.89
N ALA A 150 30.15 -7.84 15.46
CA ALA A 150 31.17 -8.63 16.13
C ALA A 150 32.47 -7.81 16.08
N ALA A 151 33.02 -7.54 17.27
CA ALA A 151 34.31 -6.88 17.47
C ALA A 151 35.47 -7.82 17.11
#